data_AF-A0A3S3RIV1-F1
#
_entry.id   AF-A0A3S3RIV1-F1
#
_cell.length_a   1.000
_cell.length_b   1.000
_cell.length_c   1.000
_cell.angle_alpha   90.00
_cell.angle_beta   90.00
_cell.angle_gamma   90.00
#
_symmetry.space_group_name_H-M   'P 1'
#
loop_
_entity.id
_entity.type
_entity.pdbx_description
1 polymer ?
#
loop_
_entity_poly.entity_id
_entity_poly.type
_entity_poly.pdbx_seq_one_letter_code
_entity_poly.pdbx_strand_id
1 'polypeptide(L)'
;MSRLDSFISRMTAQRDILNHVEGTLGLPTEGDIFEVGLGNGRTYSHLRQLFPDRRIIAFDRYMGAHKTEAPEPEDVVLGEIKETGQDYIGKDAALVHADIGQGYPEKDAVTLTWLPQMVAGMLAQGAYAVSGLPLIHPELEELPRLPSVEEGRYFYYRKR
;
A
#
# COMPACT_ATOMS: atom_id res chain seq x y z
N MET A 1 -13.97 -6.11 -20.46
CA MET A 1 -12.54 -5.91 -20.16
C MET A 1 -11.91 -7.27 -19.91
N SER A 2 -10.78 -7.59 -20.54
CA SER A 2 -10.09 -8.87 -20.30
C SER A 2 -9.37 -8.86 -18.94
N ARG A 3 -8.92 -10.03 -18.47
CA ARG A 3 -8.07 -10.12 -17.27
C ARG A 3 -6.75 -9.35 -17.44
N LEU A 4 -6.22 -9.33 -18.66
CA LEU A 4 -5.01 -8.57 -18.99
C LEU A 4 -5.25 -7.06 -18.90
N ASP A 5 -6.33 -6.56 -19.49
CA ASP A 5 -6.69 -5.14 -19.42
C ASP A 5 -6.90 -4.70 -17.97
N SER A 6 -7.59 -5.52 -17.17
CA SER A 6 -7.77 -5.27 -15.75
C SER A 6 -6.43 -5.21 -15.01
N PHE A 7 -5.53 -6.15 -15.28
CA PHE A 7 -4.19 -6.15 -14.69
C PHE A 7 -3.42 -4.85 -15.04
N ILE A 8 -3.40 -4.46 -16.32
CA ILE A 8 -2.75 -3.22 -16.79
C ILE A 8 -3.35 -1.99 -16.09
N SER A 9 -4.68 -1.92 -15.99
CA SER A 9 -5.39 -0.82 -15.30
C SER A 9 -4.95 -0.69 -13.84
N ARG A 10 -4.81 -1.81 -13.11
CA ARG A 10 -4.33 -1.77 -11.70
C ARG A 10 -2.88 -1.34 -11.57
N MET A 11 -1.99 -1.91 -12.39
CA MET A 11 -0.56 -1.55 -12.35
C MET A 11 -0.36 -0.07 -12.70
N THR A 12 -1.12 0.45 -13.67
CA THR A 12 -1.10 1.86 -14.03
C THR A 12 -1.62 2.74 -12.89
N ALA A 13 -2.73 2.36 -12.26
CA ALA A 13 -3.30 3.11 -11.15
C ALA A 13 -2.36 3.20 -9.94
N GLN A 14 -1.71 2.08 -9.58
CA GLN A 14 -0.69 2.05 -8.53
C GLN A 14 0.44 3.05 -8.82
N ARG A 15 1.06 2.93 -9.99
CA ARG A 15 2.17 3.80 -10.40
C ARG A 15 1.76 5.27 -10.39
N ASP A 16 0.62 5.60 -10.98
CA ASP A 16 0.19 6.98 -11.15
C ASP A 16 -0.11 7.65 -9.81
N ILE A 17 -0.75 6.93 -8.87
CA ILE A 17 -0.99 7.45 -7.52
C ILE A 17 0.32 7.59 -6.75
N LEU A 18 1.21 6.59 -6.77
CA LEU A 18 2.49 6.66 -6.07
C LEU A 18 3.36 7.81 -6.60
N ASN A 19 3.39 8.01 -7.92
CA ASN A 19 4.06 9.16 -8.55
C ASN A 19 3.42 10.49 -8.13
N HIS A 20 2.10 10.55 -7.99
CA HIS A 20 1.42 11.75 -7.53
C HIS A 20 1.73 12.08 -6.06
N VAL A 21 1.82 11.05 -5.21
CA VAL A 21 2.25 11.21 -3.82
C VAL A 21 3.66 11.79 -3.76
N GLU A 22 4.61 11.24 -4.53
CA GLU A 22 6.00 11.74 -4.56
C GLU A 22 6.10 13.15 -5.14
N GLY A 23 5.56 13.37 -6.34
CA GLY A 23 5.82 14.59 -7.10
C GLY A 23 4.85 15.75 -6.85
N THR A 24 3.74 15.54 -6.12
CA THR A 24 2.74 16.60 -5.87
C THR A 24 2.38 16.77 -4.40
N LEU A 25 2.14 15.67 -3.67
CA LEU A 25 1.70 15.76 -2.28
C LEU A 25 2.88 15.90 -1.31
N GLY A 26 3.94 15.12 -1.55
CA GLY A 26 5.08 14.99 -0.66
C GLY A 26 4.76 14.15 0.57
N LEU A 27 5.69 13.27 0.97
CA LEU A 27 5.56 12.55 2.24
C LEU A 27 5.89 13.46 3.43
N PRO A 28 5.39 13.14 4.64
CA PRO A 28 5.92 13.70 5.88
C PRO A 28 7.46 13.59 5.97
N THR A 29 8.07 14.47 6.77
CA THR A 29 9.54 14.53 6.93
C THR A 29 10.13 13.30 7.60
N GLU A 30 9.36 12.60 8.41
CA GLU A 30 9.74 11.39 9.15
C GLU A 30 8.77 10.25 8.83
N GLY A 31 9.18 9.04 9.17
CA GLY A 31 8.37 7.83 9.03
C GLY A 31 8.81 6.95 7.87
N ASP A 32 8.73 5.64 8.11
CA ASP A 32 9.04 4.61 7.12
C ASP A 32 7.88 4.43 6.13
N ILE A 33 8.13 3.70 5.05
CA ILE A 33 7.10 3.27 4.10
C ILE A 33 6.77 1.80 4.36
N PHE A 34 5.49 1.47 4.47
CA PHE A 34 5.04 0.09 4.62
C PHE A 34 4.42 -0.43 3.32
N GLU A 35 4.98 -1.51 2.79
CA GLU A 35 4.49 -2.21 1.60
C GLU A 35 3.72 -3.47 2.04
N VAL A 36 2.39 -3.40 2.07
CA VAL A 36 1.52 -4.50 2.48
C VAL A 36 1.15 -5.34 1.26
N GLY A 37 1.75 -6.52 1.17
CA GLY A 37 1.66 -7.43 0.02
C GLY A 37 2.82 -7.23 -0.95
N LEU A 38 3.97 -7.85 -0.67
CA LEU A 38 5.17 -7.75 -1.49
C LEU A 38 5.00 -8.40 -2.88
N GLY A 39 4.38 -9.58 -2.92
CA GLY A 39 4.18 -10.35 -4.15
C GLY A 39 5.49 -10.53 -4.93
N ASN A 40 5.52 -10.10 -6.19
CA ASN A 40 6.73 -10.16 -7.02
C ASN A 40 7.73 -9.01 -6.77
N GLY A 41 7.35 -7.98 -6.00
CA GLY A 41 8.20 -6.84 -5.67
C GLY A 41 8.16 -5.66 -6.65
N ARG A 42 7.18 -5.59 -7.56
CA ARG A 42 7.12 -4.52 -8.58
C ARG A 42 6.87 -3.14 -7.97
N THR A 43 5.87 -3.03 -7.10
CA THR A 43 5.54 -1.81 -6.36
C THR A 43 6.61 -1.48 -5.34
N TYR A 44 7.15 -2.47 -4.63
CA TYR A 44 8.31 -2.29 -3.76
C TYR A 44 9.52 -1.67 -4.50
N SER A 45 9.88 -2.21 -5.68
CA SER A 45 10.93 -1.66 -6.54
C SER A 45 10.65 -0.21 -6.93
N HIS A 46 9.41 0.08 -7.32
CA HIS A 46 8.97 1.44 -7.68
C HIS A 46 9.04 2.40 -6.50
N LEU A 47 8.64 1.97 -5.30
CA LEU A 47 8.73 2.78 -4.08
C LEU A 47 10.19 3.10 -3.73
N ARG A 48 11.12 2.15 -3.88
CA ARG A 48 12.56 2.42 -3.69
C ARG A 48 13.09 3.46 -4.68
N GLN A 49 12.57 3.48 -5.90
CA GLN A 49 12.94 4.48 -6.89
C GLN A 49 12.39 5.88 -6.54
N LEU A 50 11.13 5.95 -6.08
CA LEU A 50 10.48 7.22 -5.72
C LEU A 50 11.03 7.81 -4.42
N PHE A 51 11.39 6.96 -3.45
CA PHE A 51 11.79 7.38 -2.12
C PHE A 51 13.13 6.74 -1.71
N PRO A 52 14.24 7.10 -2.39
CA PRO A 52 15.53 6.43 -2.20
C PRO A 52 16.11 6.56 -0.79
N ASP A 53 15.74 7.63 -0.08
CA ASP A 53 16.20 7.93 1.28
C ASP A 53 15.23 7.46 2.38
N ARG A 54 14.19 6.69 2.01
CA ARG A 54 13.21 6.14 2.97
C ARG A 54 13.39 4.65 3.12
N ARG A 55 13.40 4.20 4.37
CA ARG A 55 13.30 2.77 4.69
C ARG A 55 11.93 2.26 4.30
N ILE A 56 11.90 1.06 3.70
CA ILE A 56 10.66 0.41 3.27
C ILE A 56 10.57 -0.94 3.95
N ILE A 57 9.50 -1.17 4.70
CA ILE A 57 9.22 -2.45 5.36
C ILE A 57 8.11 -3.17 4.59
N ALA A 58 8.44 -4.34 4.04
CA ALA A 58 7.51 -5.15 3.27
C ALA A 58 6.84 -6.23 4.13
N PHE A 59 5.55 -6.45 3.92
CA PHE A 59 4.76 -7.46 4.62
C PHE A 59 4.25 -8.48 3.61
N ASP A 60 4.46 -9.77 3.88
CA ASP A 60 3.87 -10.85 3.09
C ASP A 60 3.76 -12.14 3.91
N ARG A 61 2.98 -13.10 3.41
CA ARG A 61 2.90 -14.45 3.97
C ARG A 61 4.14 -15.28 3.66
N TYR A 62 4.80 -15.01 2.53
CA TYR A 62 6.02 -15.69 2.11
C TYR A 62 6.86 -14.80 1.20
N MET A 63 8.17 -15.07 1.13
CA MET A 63 9.08 -14.36 0.24
C MET A 63 8.87 -14.80 -1.22
N GLY A 64 8.06 -14.05 -1.96
CA GLY A 64 7.76 -14.28 -3.39
C GLY A 64 8.44 -13.31 -4.36
N ALA A 65 9.21 -12.35 -3.84
CA ALA A 65 9.80 -11.29 -4.64
C ALA A 65 10.79 -11.83 -5.68
N HIS A 66 10.92 -11.12 -6.79
CA HIS A 66 12.04 -11.35 -7.70
C HIS A 66 13.36 -11.16 -6.94
N LYS A 67 14.39 -11.95 -7.24
CA LYS A 67 15.65 -11.97 -6.45
C LYS A 67 16.34 -10.61 -6.35
N THR A 68 16.16 -9.74 -7.33
CA THR A 68 16.73 -8.37 -7.34
C THR A 68 15.92 -7.38 -6.50
N GLU A 69 14.67 -7.73 -6.18
CA GLU A 69 13.71 -6.88 -5.46
C GLU A 69 13.41 -7.41 -4.05
N ALA A 70 14.07 -8.48 -3.63
CA ALA A 70 13.90 -9.01 -2.28
C ALA A 70 14.42 -7.98 -1.26
N PRO A 71 13.60 -7.56 -0.28
CA PRO A 71 14.06 -6.74 0.83
C PRO A 71 15.10 -7.48 1.66
N GLU A 72 15.92 -6.71 2.38
CA GLU A 72 16.80 -7.27 3.41
C GLU A 72 15.97 -7.93 4.53
N PRO A 73 16.52 -8.92 5.26
CA PRO A 73 15.78 -9.64 6.29
C PRO A 73 15.15 -8.76 7.38
N GLU A 74 15.76 -7.62 7.69
CA GLU A 74 15.27 -6.63 8.65
C GLU A 74 14.14 -5.73 8.12
N ASP A 75 13.96 -5.70 6.80
CA ASP A 75 12.99 -4.88 6.07
C ASP A 75 11.84 -5.72 5.50
N VAL A 76 11.70 -6.96 5.97
CA VAL A 76 10.59 -7.85 5.61
C VAL A 76 9.99 -8.53 6.83
N VAL A 77 8.67 -8.50 6.89
CA VAL A 77 7.87 -9.14 7.93
C VAL A 77 7.09 -10.27 7.28
N LEU A 78 7.47 -11.50 7.61
CA LEU A 78 6.83 -12.70 7.07
C LEU A 78 5.82 -13.28 8.07
N GLY A 79 4.62 -13.57 7.59
CA GLY A 79 3.54 -14.21 8.35
C GLY A 79 2.16 -13.78 7.88
N GLU A 80 1.11 -14.19 8.59
CA GLU A 80 -0.24 -13.71 8.30
C GLU A 80 -0.32 -12.20 8.57
N ILE A 81 -0.45 -11.39 7.50
CA ILE A 81 -0.40 -9.93 7.55
C ILE A 81 -1.37 -9.34 8.58
N LYS A 82 -2.55 -9.95 8.74
CA LYS A 82 -3.54 -9.55 9.74
C LYS A 82 -2.98 -9.58 11.17
N GLU A 83 -2.11 -10.55 11.45
CA GLU A 83 -1.49 -10.78 12.75
C GLU A 83 -0.19 -9.98 12.87
N THR A 84 0.72 -10.12 11.91
CA THR A 84 2.04 -9.48 11.97
C THR A 84 1.99 -7.96 11.80
N GLY A 85 1.00 -7.45 11.08
CA GLY A 85 0.80 -6.00 10.93
C GLY A 85 0.36 -5.30 12.21
N GLN A 86 -0.14 -6.03 13.22
CA GLN A 86 -0.53 -5.42 14.51
C GLN A 86 0.65 -4.78 15.23
N ASP A 87 1.85 -5.37 15.12
CA ASP A 87 3.08 -4.87 15.74
C ASP A 87 3.57 -3.53 15.15
N TYR A 88 2.96 -3.12 14.03
CA TYR A 88 3.29 -1.92 13.28
C TYR A 88 2.26 -0.80 13.42
N ILE A 89 1.20 -1.03 14.20
CA ILE A 89 0.30 0.05 14.63
C ILE A 89 1.06 0.98 15.59
N GLY A 90 0.96 2.29 15.36
CA GLY A 90 1.67 3.31 16.13
C GLY A 90 3.16 3.43 15.78
N LYS A 91 3.59 2.92 14.62
CA LYS A 91 4.95 3.13 14.09
C LYS A 91 5.09 4.38 13.22
N ASP A 92 4.02 5.16 13.08
CA ASP A 92 4.01 6.47 12.42
C ASP A 92 4.61 6.42 11.00
N ALA A 93 4.13 5.49 10.18
CA ALA A 93 4.53 5.39 8.78
C ALA A 93 4.16 6.65 7.99
N ALA A 94 5.05 7.08 7.10
CA ALA A 94 4.83 8.19 6.18
C ALA A 94 3.93 7.80 5.00
N LEU A 95 3.96 6.52 4.63
CA LEU A 95 3.14 5.94 3.57
C LEU A 95 2.85 4.48 3.89
N VAL A 96 1.60 4.04 3.70
CA VAL A 96 1.23 2.63 3.67
C VAL A 96 0.63 2.33 2.31
N HIS A 97 1.29 1.48 1.53
CA HIS A 97 0.75 0.95 0.27
C HIS A 97 0.22 -0.48 0.50
N ALA A 98 -0.98 -0.79 0.02
CA ALA A 98 -1.61 -2.10 0.20
C ALA A 98 -2.23 -2.65 -1.09
N ASP A 99 -1.64 -3.72 -1.63
CA ASP A 99 -2.13 -4.41 -2.84
C ASP A 99 -2.44 -5.89 -2.57
N ILE A 100 -3.22 -6.15 -1.53
CA ILE A 100 -3.59 -7.52 -1.11
C ILE A 100 -4.99 -7.96 -1.55
N GLY A 101 -5.63 -7.18 -2.42
CA GLY A 101 -6.91 -7.54 -3.04
C GLY A 101 -6.77 -8.81 -3.88
N GLN A 102 -7.63 -9.78 -3.64
CA GLN A 102 -7.60 -11.07 -4.33
C GLN A 102 -8.50 -11.07 -5.58
N GLY A 103 -9.37 -10.05 -5.74
CA GLY A 103 -10.30 -9.95 -6.87
C GLY A 103 -11.46 -10.94 -6.77
N TYR A 104 -11.77 -11.38 -5.55
CA TYR A 104 -12.87 -12.26 -5.19
C TYR A 104 -13.66 -11.57 -4.08
N PRO A 105 -14.91 -11.14 -4.34
CA PRO A 105 -15.68 -10.31 -3.40
C PRO A 105 -15.74 -10.88 -1.98
N GLU A 106 -15.91 -12.19 -1.84
CA GLU A 106 -16.00 -12.89 -0.56
C GLU A 106 -14.68 -12.86 0.22
N LYS A 107 -13.54 -12.93 -0.47
CA LYS A 107 -12.21 -12.88 0.16
C LYS A 107 -11.83 -11.45 0.51
N ASP A 108 -12.13 -10.53 -0.41
CA ASP A 108 -11.87 -9.10 -0.21
C ASP A 108 -12.73 -8.55 0.93
N ALA A 109 -13.96 -9.04 1.10
CA ALA A 109 -14.80 -8.72 2.26
C ALA A 109 -14.16 -9.13 3.59
N VAL A 110 -13.51 -10.30 3.66
CA VAL A 110 -12.77 -10.73 4.86
C VAL A 110 -11.57 -9.81 5.12
N THR A 111 -10.80 -9.47 4.09
CA THR A 111 -9.68 -8.51 4.21
C THR A 111 -10.15 -7.15 4.74
N LEU A 112 -11.29 -6.66 4.25
CA LEU A 112 -11.88 -5.38 4.65
C LEU A 112 -12.37 -5.34 6.11
N THR A 113 -12.52 -6.49 6.78
CA THR A 113 -12.86 -6.51 8.22
C THR A 113 -11.73 -6.01 9.13
N TRP A 114 -10.49 -5.94 8.64
CA TRP A 114 -9.32 -5.58 9.45
C TRP A 114 -8.36 -4.61 8.77
N LEU A 115 -8.23 -4.64 7.44
CA LEU A 115 -7.26 -3.82 6.71
C LEU A 115 -7.42 -2.30 6.95
N PRO A 116 -8.64 -1.71 6.93
CA PRO A 116 -8.79 -0.27 7.13
C PRO A 116 -8.30 0.21 8.51
N GLN A 117 -8.65 -0.51 9.57
CA GLN A 117 -8.22 -0.20 10.94
C GLN A 117 -6.71 -0.34 11.11
N MET A 118 -6.12 -1.38 10.52
CA MET A 118 -4.70 -1.64 10.61
C MET A 118 -3.90 -0.54 9.87
N VAL A 119 -4.27 -0.22 8.63
CA VAL A 119 -3.61 0.82 7.84
C VAL A 119 -3.73 2.19 8.51
N ALA A 120 -4.93 2.55 9.00
CA ALA A 120 -5.11 3.80 9.74
C ALA A 120 -4.21 3.85 11.01
N GLY A 121 -4.10 2.73 11.73
CA GLY A 121 -3.25 2.62 12.92
C GLY A 121 -1.74 2.70 12.63
N MET A 122 -1.30 2.26 11.46
CA MET A 122 0.11 2.31 11.05
C MET A 122 0.59 3.72 10.70
N LEU A 123 -0.27 4.54 10.10
CA LEU A 123 0.09 5.84 9.54
C LEU A 123 0.37 6.90 10.61
N ALA A 124 1.32 7.80 10.34
CA ALA A 124 1.44 9.07 11.05
C ALA A 124 0.30 10.04 10.69
N GLN A 125 0.06 11.04 11.53
CA GLN A 125 -0.89 12.12 11.20
C GLN A 125 -0.47 12.82 9.90
N GLY A 126 -1.40 13.05 8.98
CA GLY A 126 -1.15 13.72 7.71
C GLY A 126 -0.46 12.86 6.65
N ALA A 127 -0.08 11.62 6.97
CA ALA A 127 0.51 10.64 6.06
C ALA A 127 -0.52 10.03 5.09
N TYR A 128 -0.05 9.21 4.15
CA TYR A 128 -0.88 8.71 3.05
C TYR A 128 -1.07 7.20 3.08
N ALA A 129 -2.30 6.73 2.83
CA ALA A 129 -2.56 5.35 2.45
C ALA A 129 -2.82 5.26 0.95
N VAL A 130 -2.33 4.22 0.29
CA VAL A 130 -2.62 3.92 -1.12
C VAL A 130 -3.01 2.44 -1.23
N SER A 131 -4.20 2.12 -1.74
CA SER A 131 -4.77 0.78 -1.60
C SER A 131 -5.60 0.32 -2.80
N GLY A 132 -5.50 -0.97 -3.12
CA GLY A 132 -6.37 -1.64 -4.10
C GLY A 132 -7.76 -2.00 -3.58
N LEU A 133 -7.98 -1.90 -2.27
CA LEU A 133 -9.27 -2.07 -1.60
C LEU A 133 -9.70 -0.77 -0.90
N PRO A 134 -11.01 -0.46 -0.82
CA PRO A 134 -11.49 0.76 -0.18
C PRO A 134 -11.26 0.73 1.34
N LEU A 135 -10.52 1.71 1.88
CA LEU A 135 -10.18 1.78 3.30
C LEU A 135 -11.13 2.70 4.07
N ILE A 136 -12.39 2.27 4.21
CA ILE A 136 -13.40 3.04 4.94
C ILE A 136 -13.05 3.10 6.43
N HIS A 137 -12.59 4.26 6.91
CA HIS A 137 -12.19 4.47 8.30
C HIS A 137 -12.37 5.94 8.72
N PRO A 138 -12.81 6.27 9.97
CA PRO A 138 -13.04 7.66 10.41
C PRO A 138 -11.82 8.58 10.37
N GLU A 139 -10.63 8.01 10.51
CA GLU A 139 -9.35 8.75 10.48
C GLU A 139 -8.76 8.87 9.07
N LEU A 140 -9.33 8.21 8.06
CA LEU A 140 -8.85 8.28 6.68
C LEU A 140 -9.80 9.14 5.86
N GLU A 141 -9.27 10.22 5.31
CA GLU A 141 -9.95 11.06 4.35
C GLU A 141 -9.57 10.62 2.94
N GLU A 142 -10.54 10.13 2.15
CA GLU A 142 -10.31 9.77 0.76
C GLU A 142 -10.01 11.02 -0.08
N LEU A 143 -8.92 10.97 -0.84
CA LEU A 143 -8.50 12.07 -1.71
C LEU A 143 -9.15 11.95 -3.10
N PRO A 144 -9.31 13.08 -3.83
CA PRO A 144 -9.96 13.07 -5.14
C PRO A 144 -9.28 12.10 -6.12
N ARG A 145 -10.03 11.16 -6.70
CA ARG A 145 -9.51 10.22 -7.71
C ARG A 145 -8.75 10.95 -8.82
N LEU A 146 -7.57 10.44 -9.17
CA LEU A 146 -6.81 10.94 -10.31
C LEU A 146 -7.55 10.67 -11.64
N PRO A 147 -7.52 11.59 -12.61
CA PRO A 147 -8.16 11.38 -13.91
C PRO A 147 -7.71 10.11 -14.64
N SER A 148 -6.47 9.66 -14.42
CA SER A 148 -5.90 8.46 -15.04
C SER A 148 -6.32 7.13 -14.38
N VAL A 149 -6.92 7.18 -13.19
CA VAL A 149 -7.29 5.99 -12.41
C VAL A 149 -8.76 5.68 -12.64
N GLU A 150 -9.11 4.48 -13.09
CA GLU A 150 -10.52 4.08 -13.23
C GLU A 150 -11.26 4.10 -11.88
N GLU A 151 -12.55 4.42 -11.89
CA GLU A 151 -13.37 4.44 -10.67
C GLU A 151 -13.40 3.06 -10.00
N GLY A 152 -13.20 3.05 -8.68
CA GLY A 152 -13.16 1.82 -7.88
C GLY A 152 -11.92 0.96 -8.12
N ARG A 153 -10.94 1.41 -8.91
CA ARG A 153 -9.74 0.61 -9.23
C ARG A 153 -8.70 0.63 -8.13
N TYR A 154 -8.41 1.81 -7.62
CA TYR A 154 -7.38 2.07 -6.62
C TYR A 154 -7.73 3.37 -5.91
N PHE A 155 -7.36 3.45 -4.64
CA PHE A 155 -7.77 4.51 -3.74
C PHE A 155 -6.56 5.07 -3.02
N TYR A 156 -6.66 6.32 -2.58
CA TYR A 156 -5.66 6.92 -1.73
C TYR A 156 -6.29 7.90 -0.77
N TYR A 157 -5.69 7.97 0.41
CA TYR A 157 -6.25 8.63 1.58
C TYR A 157 -5.18 9.45 2.27
N ARG A 158 -5.61 10.48 2.97
CA ARG A 158 -4.79 11.18 3.96
C ARG A 158 -5.27 10.80 5.36
N LYS A 159 -4.36 10.45 6.26
CA LYS A 159 -4.68 10.32 7.67
C LYS A 159 -4.94 11.73 8.22
N ARG A 160 -6.14 11.93 8.79
CA ARG A 160 -6.54 13.17 9.45
C ARG A 160 -5.60 13.51 10.57
#